data_AF-A0A260ZZF3-F1
#
_entry.id   AF-A0A260ZZF3-F1
#
_cell.length_a   1.000
_cell.length_b   1.000
_cell.length_c   1.000
_cell.angle_alpha   90.00
_cell.angle_beta   90.00
_cell.angle_gamma   90.00
#
_symmetry.space_group_name_H-M   'P 1'
#
loop_
_entity.id
_entity.type
_entity.pdbx_description
1 polymer ?
#
loop_
_entity_poly.entity_id
_entity_poly.type
_entity_poly.pdbx_seq_one_letter_code
_entity_poly.pdbx_strand_id
1 'polypeptide(L)'
;MDIKTKFLLDFEVCRKERGGNSIQLEKMGHKGCIVRLLQELKNLTNLDNPIKSLTTDRCVNLAQVMKDYPTIVHHFDSWHFIRSIRKDVAKVFKNIDSKNNLGNVVFDKVQSCCHSTNVESSSTRNHLDLTKKDHKKAFDVLLGIMTKPNRQRDIQNISPYFATSALESFHSVATSYLPKEHFFDKKGYDLRSKLACLHWNALQLDELSGRRKVEIEHQYYCKTKKKLVTKFRKTRPMNNWRKDIGQFAKEMVLVGCLSSDEEEIDEEVEARAA
;
A
#
# COMPACT_ATOMS: atom_id res chain seq x y z
N MET A 1 5.16 -4.79 -7.23
CA MET A 1 4.65 -6.07 -6.67
C MET A 1 3.74 -6.70 -7.71
N ASP A 2 3.94 -7.97 -8.06
CA ASP A 2 3.04 -8.72 -8.92
C ASP A 2 1.72 -9.04 -8.19
N ILE A 3 0.60 -8.94 -8.91
CA ILE A 3 -0.70 -9.08 -8.28
C ILE A 3 -1.08 -10.53 -7.99
N LYS A 4 -0.63 -11.49 -8.81
CA LYS A 4 -1.07 -12.88 -8.71
C LYS A 4 -0.24 -13.61 -7.65
N THR A 5 1.08 -13.52 -7.78
CA THR A 5 2.06 -14.18 -6.92
C THR A 5 2.39 -13.39 -5.67
N LYS A 6 2.06 -12.09 -5.64
CA LYS A 6 2.42 -11.15 -4.56
C LYS A 6 3.92 -10.92 -4.42
N PHE A 7 4.74 -11.39 -5.36
CA PHE A 7 6.17 -11.13 -5.33
C PHE A 7 6.49 -9.64 -5.52
N LEU A 8 7.43 -9.16 -4.73
CA LEU A 8 8.13 -7.92 -5.04
C LEU A 8 9.13 -8.23 -6.14
N LEU A 9 8.87 -7.67 -7.32
CA LEU A 9 9.74 -7.83 -8.49
C LEU A 9 10.91 -6.86 -8.45
N ASP A 10 10.66 -5.63 -7.99
CA ASP A 10 11.66 -4.59 -7.87
C ASP A 10 11.26 -3.62 -6.74
N PHE A 11 12.23 -2.90 -6.19
CA PHE A 11 12.08 -1.86 -5.18
C PHE A 11 13.14 -0.76 -5.40
N GLU A 12 12.85 0.46 -4.96
CA GLU A 12 13.79 1.59 -5.06
C GLU A 12 13.76 2.40 -3.77
N VAL A 13 14.93 2.81 -3.29
CA VAL A 13 15.08 3.64 -2.08
C VAL A 13 15.58 5.01 -2.51
N CYS A 14 14.77 6.04 -2.28
CA CYS A 14 15.18 7.43 -2.51
C CYS A 14 15.31 8.16 -1.18
N ARG A 15 16.40 8.93 -1.03
CA ARG A 15 16.62 9.81 0.12
C ARG A 15 16.47 11.26 -0.31
N LYS A 16 15.80 12.05 0.51
CA LYS A 16 15.70 13.50 0.33
C LYS A 16 17.02 14.15 0.70
N GLU A 17 17.49 15.07 -0.13
CA GLU A 17 18.55 16.00 0.25
C GLU A 17 18.04 17.03 1.28
N ARG A 18 18.96 17.64 2.04
CA ARG A 18 18.63 18.67 3.04
C ARG A 18 18.00 19.87 2.32
N GLY A 19 16.82 20.31 2.78
CA GLY A 19 16.04 21.35 2.10
C GLY A 19 15.26 20.91 0.85
N GLY A 20 15.41 19.66 0.41
CA GLY A 20 14.71 19.14 -0.77
C GLY A 20 13.20 18.91 -0.56
N ASN A 21 12.50 18.67 -1.67
CA ASN A 21 11.06 18.44 -1.71
C ASN A 21 10.72 16.93 -1.72
N SER A 22 10.02 16.45 -0.70
CA SER A 22 9.64 15.03 -0.58
C SER A 22 8.69 14.57 -1.69
N ILE A 23 7.94 15.49 -2.31
CA ILE A 23 7.00 15.21 -3.40
C ILE A 23 7.73 14.64 -4.64
N GLN A 24 9.00 14.97 -4.83
CA GLN A 24 9.79 14.50 -5.97
C GLN A 24 10.28 13.05 -5.79
N LEU A 25 10.37 12.56 -4.55
CA LEU A 25 10.91 11.23 -4.26
C LEU A 25 10.07 10.11 -4.88
N GLU A 26 8.74 10.24 -4.84
CA GLU A 26 7.85 9.25 -5.47
C GLU A 26 8.09 9.17 -6.98
N LYS A 27 8.28 10.33 -7.63
CA LYS A 27 8.58 10.41 -9.07
C LYS A 27 9.93 9.78 -9.39
N MET A 28 10.95 10.11 -8.61
CA MET A 28 12.31 9.58 -8.78
C MET A 28 12.35 8.07 -8.58
N GLY A 29 11.79 7.59 -7.47
CA GLY A 29 11.76 6.16 -7.15
C GLY A 29 10.98 5.36 -8.19
N HIS A 30 9.85 5.90 -8.65
CA HIS A 30 9.08 5.25 -9.72
C HIS A 30 9.85 5.18 -11.04
N LYS A 31 10.51 6.26 -11.46
CA LYS A 31 11.32 6.27 -12.69
C LYS A 31 12.50 5.31 -12.62
N GLY A 32 13.20 5.25 -11.50
CA GLY A 32 14.30 4.30 -11.30
C GLY A 32 13.84 2.85 -11.39
N CYS A 33 12.76 2.52 -10.68
CA CYS A 33 12.22 1.17 -10.60
C CYS A 33 11.59 0.71 -11.92
N ILE A 34 10.74 1.52 -12.56
CA ILE A 34 9.99 1.06 -13.75
C ILE A 34 10.91 0.79 -14.95
N VAL A 35 11.97 1.59 -15.13
CA VAL A 35 12.93 1.42 -16.22
C VAL A 35 13.71 0.11 -16.05
N ARG A 36 14.25 -0.13 -14.85
CA ARG A 36 14.99 -1.35 -14.52
C ARG A 36 14.09 -2.58 -14.68
N LEU A 37 12.91 -2.56 -14.08
CA LEU A 37 11.94 -3.66 -14.15
C LEU A 37 11.54 -4.00 -15.59
N LEU A 38 11.25 -3.00 -16.43
CA LEU A 38 10.89 -3.24 -17.83
C LEU A 38 12.04 -3.88 -18.61
N GLN A 39 13.26 -3.41 -18.40
CA GLN A 39 14.44 -3.98 -19.05
C GLN A 39 14.68 -5.43 -18.64
N GLU A 40 14.62 -5.72 -17.34
CA GLU A 40 14.79 -7.07 -16.81
C GLU A 40 13.71 -8.02 -17.32
N LEU A 41 12.44 -7.60 -17.29
CA LEU A 41 11.35 -8.43 -17.80
C LEU A 41 11.44 -8.63 -19.31
N LYS A 42 11.87 -7.62 -20.07
CA LYS A 42 12.11 -7.77 -21.52
C LYS A 42 13.19 -8.82 -21.78
N ASN A 43 14.30 -8.76 -21.05
CA ASN A 43 15.40 -9.73 -21.18
C ASN A 43 14.96 -11.15 -20.80
N LEU A 44 14.12 -11.29 -19.78
CA LEU A 44 13.65 -12.60 -19.30
C LEU A 44 12.57 -13.23 -20.18
N THR A 45 11.70 -12.42 -20.76
CA THR A 45 10.51 -12.90 -21.48
C THR A 45 10.60 -12.77 -23.00
N ASN A 46 11.56 -11.99 -23.51
CA ASN A 46 11.65 -11.55 -24.90
C ASN A 46 10.39 -10.83 -25.41
N LEU A 47 9.56 -10.30 -24.51
CA LEU A 47 8.38 -9.51 -24.86
C LEU A 47 8.74 -8.02 -24.87
N ASP A 48 8.30 -7.31 -25.90
CA ASP A 48 8.47 -5.84 -25.96
C ASP A 48 7.64 -5.12 -24.91
N ASN A 49 6.47 -5.66 -24.55
CA ASN A 49 5.56 -5.10 -23.55
C ASN A 49 5.24 -6.14 -22.46
N PRO A 50 6.16 -6.38 -21.51
CA PRO A 50 5.98 -7.42 -20.50
C PRO A 50 4.96 -7.06 -19.41
N ILE A 51 4.63 -5.77 -19.25
CA ILE A 51 3.68 -5.27 -18.24
C ILE A 51 2.43 -4.76 -18.96
N LYS A 52 1.29 -5.43 -18.73
CA LYS A 52 0.00 -5.02 -19.31
C LYS A 52 -0.62 -3.81 -18.60
N SER A 53 -0.52 -3.75 -17.27
CA SER A 53 -1.14 -2.70 -16.47
C SER A 53 -0.42 -2.48 -15.15
N LEU A 54 -0.43 -1.25 -14.65
CA LEU A 54 0.11 -0.87 -13.35
C LEU A 54 -0.97 -0.21 -12.51
N THR A 55 -1.15 -0.62 -11.25
CA THR A 55 -2.06 0.04 -10.30
C THR A 55 -1.26 0.80 -9.25
N THR A 56 -1.57 2.08 -9.03
CA THR A 56 -0.90 2.93 -8.03
C THR A 56 -1.92 3.69 -7.18
N ASP A 57 -1.48 4.26 -6.07
CA ASP A 57 -2.25 5.29 -5.40
C ASP A 57 -2.48 6.50 -6.31
N ARG A 58 -3.46 7.33 -5.96
CA ARG A 58 -3.77 8.53 -6.73
C ARG A 58 -2.70 9.60 -6.50
N CYS A 59 -1.67 9.58 -7.34
CA CYS A 59 -0.61 10.57 -7.36
C CYS A 59 -0.47 11.21 -8.74
N VAL A 60 -0.54 12.54 -8.79
CA VAL A 60 -0.45 13.32 -10.03
C VAL A 60 0.93 13.14 -10.68
N ASN A 61 1.99 13.04 -9.88
CA ASN A 61 3.34 12.86 -10.39
C ASN A 61 3.51 11.50 -11.08
N LEU A 62 3.00 10.43 -10.49
CA LEU A 62 3.05 9.09 -11.10
C LEU A 62 2.20 9.04 -12.36
N ALA A 63 0.99 9.62 -12.34
CA ALA A 63 0.15 9.70 -13.53
C ALA A 63 0.84 10.46 -14.68
N GLN A 64 1.63 11.49 -14.37
CA GLN A 64 2.43 12.21 -15.37
C GLN A 64 3.58 11.35 -15.91
N VAL A 65 4.26 10.56 -15.07
CA VAL A 65 5.34 9.65 -15.52
C VAL A 65 4.77 8.53 -16.40
N MET A 66 3.59 8.01 -16.09
CA MET A 66 2.98 6.93 -16.86
C MET A 66 2.60 7.33 -18.29
N LYS A 67 2.53 8.63 -18.61
CA LYS A 67 2.37 9.11 -20.00
C LYS A 67 3.55 8.74 -20.89
N ASP A 68 4.75 8.59 -20.30
CA ASP A 68 5.95 8.16 -21.00
C ASP A 68 5.90 6.65 -21.37
N TYR A 69 4.91 5.91 -20.85
CA TYR A 69 4.73 4.46 -21.04
C TYR A 69 3.32 4.10 -21.54
N PRO A 70 2.92 4.55 -22.75
CA PRO A 70 1.55 4.42 -23.25
C PRO A 70 1.08 2.97 -23.47
N THR A 71 2.00 2.01 -23.55
CA THR A 71 1.68 0.58 -23.69
C THR A 71 1.20 -0.05 -22.38
N ILE A 72 1.45 0.60 -21.24
CA ILE A 72 1.05 0.12 -19.92
C ILE A 72 -0.23 0.85 -19.50
N VAL A 73 -1.30 0.09 -19.30
CA VAL A 73 -2.56 0.67 -18.79
C VAL A 73 -2.37 1.08 -17.33
N HIS A 74 -2.41 2.38 -17.05
CA HIS A 74 -2.30 2.90 -15.70
C HIS A 74 -3.67 2.93 -15.00
N HIS A 75 -3.72 2.34 -13.81
CA HIS A 75 -4.90 2.31 -12.97
C HIS A 75 -4.65 2.96 -11.60
N PHE A 76 -5.72 3.50 -11.00
CA PHE A 76 -5.74 3.93 -9.61
C PHE A 76 -6.25 2.85 -8.68
N ASP A 77 -5.69 2.80 -7.48
CA ASP A 77 -6.14 1.89 -6.41
C ASP A 77 -7.58 2.20 -5.99
N SER A 78 -8.43 1.16 -6.10
CA SER A 78 -9.86 1.26 -5.83
C SER A 78 -10.16 1.51 -4.34
N TRP A 79 -9.35 0.94 -3.44
CA TRP A 79 -9.55 1.12 -2.00
C TRP A 79 -9.29 2.56 -1.58
N HIS A 80 -8.17 3.14 -2.00
CA HIS A 80 -7.82 4.54 -1.75
C HIS A 80 -8.84 5.48 -2.39
N PHE A 81 -9.33 5.16 -3.58
CA PHE A 81 -10.40 5.92 -4.22
C PHE A 81 -11.66 5.94 -3.35
N ILE A 82 -12.22 4.78 -3.02
CA ILE A 82 -13.45 4.65 -2.21
C ILE A 82 -13.26 5.29 -0.82
N ARG A 83 -12.10 5.08 -0.18
CA ARG A 83 -11.77 5.70 1.11
C ARG A 83 -11.78 7.22 1.04
N SER A 84 -11.32 7.81 -0.06
CA SER A 84 -11.38 9.27 -0.25
C SER A 84 -12.82 9.78 -0.39
N ILE A 85 -13.72 9.01 -1.02
CA ILE A 85 -15.16 9.35 -1.07
C ILE A 85 -15.74 9.37 0.34
N ARG A 86 -15.48 8.31 1.12
CA ARG A 86 -15.98 8.19 2.50
C ARG A 86 -15.53 9.37 3.37
N LYS A 87 -14.26 9.77 3.25
CA LYS A 87 -13.71 10.93 3.97
C LYS A 87 -14.43 12.22 3.59
N ASP A 88 -14.65 12.47 2.30
CA ASP A 88 -15.31 13.69 1.85
C ASP A 88 -16.79 13.72 2.27
N VAL A 89 -17.50 12.59 2.26
CA VAL A 89 -18.85 12.48 2.82
C VAL A 89 -18.83 12.79 4.32
N ALA A 90 -17.92 12.17 5.08
CA ALA A 90 -17.85 12.38 6.52
C ALA A 90 -17.56 13.85 6.90
N LYS A 91 -16.77 14.58 6.10
CA LYS A 91 -16.52 16.03 6.29
C LYS A 91 -17.81 16.83 6.22
N VAL A 92 -18.64 16.58 5.22
CA VAL A 92 -19.90 17.31 5.02
C VAL A 92 -20.87 17.08 6.18
N PHE A 93 -20.90 15.85 6.70
CA PHE A 93 -21.75 15.51 7.85
C PHE A 93 -21.09 15.80 9.21
N LYS A 94 -19.94 16.49 9.25
CA LYS A 94 -19.18 16.83 10.47
C LYS A 94 -18.88 15.63 11.38
N ASN A 95 -18.86 14.43 10.81
CA ASN A 95 -18.61 13.18 11.52
C ASN A 95 -17.13 12.80 11.39
N ILE A 96 -16.21 13.73 11.66
CA ILE A 96 -14.77 13.46 11.68
C ILE A 96 -14.25 13.92 13.04
N ASP A 97 -13.55 13.03 13.76
CA ASP A 97 -12.91 13.41 15.01
C ASP A 97 -11.61 14.19 14.75
N SER A 98 -11.06 14.83 15.79
CA SER A 98 -9.81 15.59 15.73
C SER A 98 -8.58 14.75 15.32
N LYS A 99 -8.72 13.43 15.22
CA LYS A 99 -7.68 12.48 14.80
C LYS A 99 -7.90 11.94 13.39
N ASN A 100 -8.77 12.56 12.59
CA ASN A 100 -9.09 12.14 11.22
C ASN A 100 -9.71 10.73 11.13
N ASN A 101 -10.26 10.20 12.23
CA ASN A 101 -11.10 9.01 12.16
C ASN A 101 -12.46 9.42 11.60
N LEU A 102 -12.96 8.60 10.69
CA LEU A 102 -14.38 8.63 10.33
C LEU A 102 -15.14 8.41 11.65
N GLY A 103 -15.87 9.43 12.11
CA GLY A 103 -16.87 9.30 13.16
C GLY A 103 -17.97 8.31 12.75
N ASN A 104 -19.08 8.28 13.49
CA ASN A 104 -20.17 7.29 13.40
C ASN A 104 -20.95 7.22 12.05
N VAL A 105 -20.34 7.53 10.90
CA VAL A 105 -20.91 7.21 9.58
C VAL A 105 -20.81 5.71 9.36
N VAL A 106 -21.88 5.01 9.69
CA VAL A 106 -22.04 3.57 9.42
C VAL A 106 -22.46 3.43 7.95
N PHE A 107 -21.59 2.83 7.14
CA PHE A 107 -21.96 2.40 5.80
C PHE A 107 -22.44 0.96 5.86
N ASP A 108 -23.63 0.70 5.33
CA ASP A 108 -24.11 -0.66 5.16
C ASP A 108 -23.23 -1.40 4.16
N LYS A 109 -22.81 -2.62 4.54
CA LYS A 109 -22.02 -3.46 3.65
C LYS A 109 -22.95 -4.23 2.74
N VAL A 110 -23.03 -3.79 1.49
CA VAL A 110 -23.71 -4.54 0.43
C VAL A 110 -22.74 -5.60 -0.12
N GLN A 111 -23.09 -6.89 -0.02
CA GLN A 111 -22.23 -7.99 -0.47
C GLN A 111 -22.40 -8.33 -1.95
N SER A 112 -23.55 -8.00 -2.53
CA SER A 112 -23.85 -8.17 -3.94
C SER A 112 -24.75 -7.03 -4.38
N CYS A 113 -24.52 -6.52 -5.58
CA CYS A 113 -25.49 -5.63 -6.21
C CYS A 113 -26.71 -6.47 -6.64
N CYS A 114 -27.91 -5.96 -6.36
CA CYS A 114 -29.14 -6.54 -6.90
C CYS A 114 -29.35 -5.95 -8.30
N HIS A 115 -28.85 -6.63 -9.33
CA HIS A 115 -29.07 -6.27 -10.73
C HIS A 115 -30.23 -7.06 -11.37
N SER A 116 -31.06 -7.73 -10.58
CA SER A 116 -32.20 -8.49 -11.10
C SER A 116 -33.35 -7.54 -11.47
N THR A 117 -33.81 -7.64 -12.72
CA THR A 117 -35.00 -6.96 -13.25
C THR A 117 -36.31 -7.39 -12.56
N ASN A 118 -36.28 -8.49 -11.82
CA ASN A 118 -37.32 -8.89 -10.88
C ASN A 118 -36.77 -8.85 -9.45
N VAL A 119 -37.10 -7.79 -8.73
CA VAL A 119 -37.01 -7.79 -7.26
C VAL A 119 -38.37 -8.28 -6.78
N GLU A 120 -38.46 -9.55 -6.38
CA GLU A 120 -39.59 -9.99 -5.57
C GLU A 120 -39.67 -9.10 -4.34
N SER A 121 -40.88 -8.59 -4.09
CA SER A 121 -41.24 -7.43 -3.26
C SER A 121 -41.02 -7.58 -1.74
N SER A 122 -40.12 -8.46 -1.30
CA SER A 122 -39.83 -8.74 0.11
C SER A 122 -38.38 -8.42 0.51
N SER A 123 -37.78 -7.39 -0.07
CA SER A 123 -36.51 -6.86 0.42
C SER A 123 -36.77 -5.92 1.61
N THR A 124 -36.38 -6.33 2.81
CA THR A 124 -36.37 -5.51 4.04
C THR A 124 -35.31 -4.40 4.04
N ARG A 125 -34.60 -4.18 2.93
CA ARG A 125 -33.56 -3.15 2.83
C ARG A 125 -34.19 -1.79 2.55
N ASN A 126 -33.84 -0.80 3.39
CA ASN A 126 -34.11 0.60 3.14
C ASN A 126 -33.51 1.01 1.78
N HIS A 127 -34.36 1.25 0.79
CA HIS A 127 -33.95 1.76 -0.51
C HIS A 127 -33.78 3.28 -0.44
N LEU A 128 -32.97 3.82 -1.37
CA LEU A 128 -32.87 5.26 -1.55
C LEU A 128 -34.24 5.77 -2.01
N ASP A 129 -34.74 6.80 -1.33
CA ASP A 129 -36.06 7.38 -1.56
C ASP A 129 -35.89 8.90 -1.57
N LEU A 130 -35.92 9.49 -2.76
CA LEU A 130 -35.65 10.92 -2.97
C LEU A 130 -36.77 11.82 -2.43
N THR A 131 -37.92 11.26 -2.04
CA THR A 131 -38.99 12.03 -1.37
C THR A 131 -38.61 12.36 0.07
N LYS A 132 -37.78 11.52 0.71
CA LYS A 132 -37.27 11.75 2.05
C LYS A 132 -36.13 12.77 2.03
N LYS A 133 -36.27 13.80 2.86
CA LYS A 133 -35.31 14.91 2.96
C LYS A 133 -33.88 14.43 3.25
N ASP A 134 -33.71 13.46 4.14
CA ASP A 134 -32.38 12.97 4.53
C ASP A 134 -31.71 12.14 3.43
N HIS A 135 -32.49 11.31 2.73
CA HIS A 135 -32.02 10.53 1.58
C HIS A 135 -31.62 11.45 0.42
N LYS A 136 -32.45 12.46 0.12
CA LYS A 136 -32.15 13.48 -0.89
C LYS A 136 -30.86 14.23 -0.54
N LYS A 137 -30.72 14.69 0.71
CA LYS A 137 -29.49 15.37 1.18
C LYS A 137 -28.25 14.49 1.02
N ALA A 138 -28.33 13.21 1.42
CA ALA A 138 -27.21 12.28 1.26
C ALA A 138 -26.85 12.03 -0.21
N PHE A 139 -27.86 11.90 -1.07
CA PHE A 139 -27.70 11.76 -2.51
C PHE A 139 -27.04 13.00 -3.12
N ASP A 140 -27.55 14.21 -2.84
CA ASP A 140 -27.02 15.47 -3.38
C ASP A 140 -25.55 15.68 -2.98
N VAL A 141 -25.20 15.33 -1.74
CA VAL A 141 -23.81 15.38 -1.25
C VAL A 141 -22.92 14.41 -2.02
N LEU A 142 -23.34 13.15 -2.16
CA LEU A 142 -22.57 12.16 -2.91
C LEU A 142 -22.44 12.56 -4.39
N LEU A 143 -23.53 13.03 -5.00
CA LEU A 143 -23.55 13.47 -6.38
C LEU A 143 -22.59 14.64 -6.58
N GLY A 144 -22.66 15.70 -5.76
CA GLY A 144 -21.75 16.84 -5.83
C GLY A 144 -20.27 16.47 -5.58
N ILE A 145 -20.02 15.42 -4.82
CA ILE A 145 -18.68 14.86 -4.64
C ILE A 145 -18.21 14.16 -5.93
N MET A 146 -19.06 13.34 -6.55
CA MET A 146 -18.73 12.51 -7.70
C MET A 146 -18.71 13.27 -9.03
N THR A 147 -19.44 14.37 -9.16
CA THR A 147 -19.49 15.20 -10.37
C THR A 147 -18.29 16.13 -10.55
N LYS A 148 -17.35 16.15 -9.60
CA LYS A 148 -16.11 16.92 -9.74
C LYS A 148 -15.31 16.44 -10.97
N PRO A 149 -14.79 17.34 -11.84
CA PRO A 149 -14.12 16.94 -13.09
C PRO A 149 -12.95 15.95 -12.89
N ASN A 150 -12.13 16.17 -11.86
CA ASN A 150 -11.02 15.27 -11.56
C ASN A 150 -11.52 13.87 -11.15
N ARG A 151 -12.61 13.79 -10.39
CA ARG A 151 -13.17 12.50 -9.97
C ARG A 151 -13.80 11.73 -11.13
N GLN A 152 -14.45 12.42 -12.05
CA GLN A 152 -15.02 11.80 -13.25
C GLN A 152 -13.93 11.27 -14.18
N ARG A 153 -12.77 11.92 -14.25
CA ARG A 153 -11.61 11.37 -14.98
C ARG A 153 -11.00 10.19 -14.23
N ASP A 154 -10.79 10.33 -12.91
CA ASP A 154 -10.14 9.30 -12.11
C ASP A 154 -10.96 8.00 -12.05
N ILE A 155 -12.29 8.09 -11.98
CA ILE A 155 -13.16 6.90 -11.86
C ILE A 155 -13.05 5.97 -13.07
N GLN A 156 -12.79 6.53 -14.27
CA GLN A 156 -12.59 5.75 -15.50
C GLN A 156 -11.32 4.92 -15.45
N ASN A 157 -10.33 5.35 -14.65
CA ASN A 157 -9.03 4.70 -14.53
C ASN A 157 -8.89 3.89 -13.22
N ILE A 158 -9.95 3.73 -12.43
CA ILE A 158 -9.87 2.87 -11.24
C ILE A 158 -9.66 1.43 -11.66
N SER A 159 -8.76 0.73 -10.98
CA SER A 159 -8.56 -0.69 -11.20
C SER A 159 -9.83 -1.47 -10.80
N PRO A 160 -10.50 -2.16 -11.74
CA PRO A 160 -11.68 -2.96 -11.42
C PRO A 160 -11.30 -4.32 -10.81
N TYR A 161 -10.04 -4.70 -10.94
CA TYR A 161 -9.57 -6.05 -10.61
C TYR A 161 -8.79 -6.08 -9.30
N PHE A 162 -8.14 -4.99 -8.93
CA PHE A 162 -6.96 -5.04 -8.06
C PHE A 162 -6.96 -3.96 -6.98
N ALA A 163 -6.54 -4.35 -5.77
CA ALA A 163 -6.33 -3.46 -4.64
C ALA A 163 -4.95 -3.68 -4.02
N THR A 164 -4.35 -2.63 -3.45
CA THR A 164 -2.98 -2.61 -2.88
C THR A 164 -2.86 -3.27 -1.50
N SER A 165 -3.84 -4.06 -1.06
CA SER A 165 -3.84 -4.71 0.28
C SER A 165 -2.60 -5.56 0.60
N ALA A 166 -2.01 -6.21 -0.41
CA ALA A 166 -0.76 -6.96 -0.23
C ALA A 166 0.44 -6.05 0.05
N LEU A 167 0.43 -4.82 -0.50
CA LEU A 167 1.45 -3.81 -0.25
C LEU A 167 1.39 -3.32 1.20
N GLU A 168 0.19 -3.12 1.76
CA GLU A 168 0.02 -2.80 3.20
C GLU A 168 0.59 -3.90 4.11
N SER A 169 0.39 -5.16 3.72
CA SER A 169 0.94 -6.30 4.44
C SER A 169 2.47 -6.31 4.35
N PHE A 170 3.03 -5.99 3.19
CA PHE A 170 4.48 -5.80 3.03
C PHE A 170 5.01 -4.64 3.88
N HIS A 171 4.35 -3.48 3.89
CA HIS A 171 4.77 -2.35 4.71
C HIS A 171 4.82 -2.69 6.20
N SER A 172 3.89 -3.53 6.68
CA SER A 172 3.95 -4.06 8.04
C SER A 172 5.21 -4.92 8.27
N VAL A 173 5.61 -5.73 7.29
CA VAL A 173 6.86 -6.50 7.36
C VAL A 173 8.07 -5.57 7.31
N ALA A 174 8.11 -4.61 6.39
CA ALA A 174 9.20 -3.65 6.25
C ALA A 174 9.43 -2.84 7.53
N THR A 175 8.37 -2.46 8.23
CA THR A 175 8.45 -1.73 9.51
C THR A 175 9.21 -2.52 10.59
N SER A 176 9.25 -3.86 10.52
CA SER A 176 10.05 -4.66 11.47
C SER A 176 11.56 -4.58 11.22
N TYR A 177 11.99 -4.19 10.01
CA TYR A 177 13.40 -3.99 9.65
C TYR A 177 13.81 -2.52 9.77
N LEU A 178 12.86 -1.63 9.47
CA LEU A 178 13.00 -0.18 9.40
C LEU A 178 11.95 0.48 10.31
N PRO A 179 12.06 0.31 11.64
CA PRO A 179 11.17 0.99 12.57
C PRO A 179 11.33 2.50 12.43
N LYS A 180 10.21 3.24 12.43
CA LYS A 180 10.21 4.70 12.26
C LYS A 180 10.86 5.47 13.42
N GLU A 181 11.05 4.78 14.54
CA GLU A 181 11.65 5.31 15.77
C GLU A 181 13.17 5.46 15.68
N HIS A 182 13.80 4.75 14.73
CA HIS A 182 15.25 4.74 14.59
C HIS A 182 15.65 5.42 13.29
N PHE A 183 16.70 6.22 13.37
CA PHE A 183 17.38 6.73 12.19
C PHE A 183 18.29 5.64 11.62
N PHE A 184 18.35 5.55 10.29
CA PHE A 184 19.26 4.68 9.57
C PHE A 184 20.02 5.52 8.55
N ASP A 185 21.32 5.29 8.47
CA ASP A 185 22.18 5.78 7.41
C ASP A 185 21.75 5.20 6.05
N LYS A 186 22.33 5.72 4.95
CA LYS A 186 21.92 5.29 3.60
C LYS A 186 22.23 3.81 3.35
N LYS A 187 23.41 3.33 3.75
CA LYS A 187 23.84 1.93 3.54
C LYS A 187 22.97 1.00 4.39
N GLY A 188 22.77 1.34 5.67
CA GLY A 188 21.91 0.58 6.58
C GLY A 188 20.44 0.52 6.14
N TYR A 189 19.88 1.65 5.66
CA TYR A 189 18.50 1.70 5.17
C TYR A 189 18.32 0.81 3.93
N ASP A 190 19.25 0.85 2.99
CA ASP A 190 19.22 0.05 1.77
C ASP A 190 19.30 -1.46 2.07
N LEU A 191 20.26 -1.87 2.90
CA LEU A 191 20.41 -3.27 3.30
C LEU A 191 19.14 -3.82 3.99
N ARG A 192 18.57 -3.04 4.92
CA ARG A 192 17.34 -3.43 5.64
C ARG A 192 16.13 -3.46 4.72
N SER A 193 16.06 -2.57 3.72
CA SER A 193 15.02 -2.59 2.69
C SER A 193 15.11 -3.85 1.84
N LYS A 194 16.32 -4.24 1.42
CA LYS A 194 16.59 -5.50 0.70
C LYS A 194 16.17 -6.71 1.53
N LEU A 195 16.55 -6.77 2.80
CA LEU A 195 16.16 -7.86 3.71
C LEU A 195 14.66 -7.96 3.91
N ALA A 196 13.95 -6.82 4.00
CA ALA A 196 12.49 -6.82 4.05
C ALA A 196 11.87 -7.39 2.77
N CYS A 197 12.38 -7.03 1.60
CA CYS A 197 11.93 -7.55 0.30
C CYS A 197 12.17 -9.07 0.19
N LEU A 198 13.37 -9.53 0.54
CA LEU A 198 13.72 -10.96 0.56
C LEU A 198 12.83 -11.74 1.52
N HIS A 199 12.60 -11.20 2.72
CA HIS A 199 11.70 -11.83 3.68
C HIS A 199 10.28 -11.95 3.12
N TRP A 200 9.73 -10.87 2.56
CA TRP A 200 8.40 -10.91 1.96
C TRP A 200 8.28 -11.97 0.86
N ASN A 201 9.23 -11.99 -0.08
CA ASN A 201 9.24 -12.96 -1.17
C ASN A 201 9.40 -14.39 -0.66
N ALA A 202 10.25 -14.64 0.34
CA ALA A 202 10.35 -15.96 0.97
C ALA A 202 9.00 -16.41 1.57
N LEU A 203 8.25 -15.50 2.21
CA LEU A 203 6.92 -15.82 2.72
C LEU A 203 5.94 -16.19 1.59
N GLN A 204 5.98 -15.49 0.46
CA GLN A 204 5.13 -15.80 -0.68
C GLN A 204 5.52 -17.13 -1.33
N LEU A 205 6.82 -17.45 -1.43
CA LEU A 205 7.31 -18.75 -1.90
C LEU A 205 6.85 -19.90 -0.99
N ASP A 206 6.95 -19.73 0.32
CA ASP A 206 6.50 -20.74 1.28
C ASP A 206 4.97 -20.96 1.19
N GLU A 207 4.21 -19.92 0.89
CA GLU A 207 2.77 -20.01 0.67
C GLU A 207 2.43 -20.70 -0.65
N LEU A 208 3.07 -20.32 -1.75
CA LEU A 208 2.88 -20.94 -3.07
C LEU A 208 3.30 -22.41 -3.09
N SER A 209 4.33 -22.79 -2.34
CA SER A 209 4.76 -24.19 -2.15
C SER A 209 3.90 -24.97 -1.15
N GLY A 210 2.85 -24.36 -0.59
CA GLY A 210 1.93 -25.01 0.35
C GLY A 210 2.50 -25.27 1.74
N ARG A 211 3.69 -24.74 2.06
CA ARG A 211 4.34 -24.86 3.37
C ARG A 211 3.72 -23.93 4.42
N ARG A 212 3.17 -22.78 4.01
CA ARG A 212 2.37 -21.91 4.90
C ARG A 212 0.88 -22.19 4.81
N LYS A 213 0.38 -23.01 5.74
CA LYS A 213 -1.05 -23.31 5.88
C LYS A 213 -1.66 -22.49 7.00
N VAL A 214 -2.98 -22.24 6.93
CA VAL A 214 -3.73 -21.65 8.04
C VAL A 214 -3.87 -22.73 9.11
N GLU A 215 -3.36 -22.45 10.30
CA GLU A 215 -3.30 -23.41 11.41
C GLU A 215 -4.32 -23.08 12.50
N ILE A 216 -4.48 -21.79 12.79
CA ILE A 216 -5.34 -21.32 13.88
C ILE A 216 -6.29 -20.27 13.36
N GLU A 217 -7.57 -20.47 13.60
CA GLU A 217 -8.60 -19.45 13.53
C GLU A 217 -8.84 -18.89 14.94
N HIS A 218 -8.65 -17.59 15.12
CA HIS A 218 -8.92 -16.93 16.38
C HIS A 218 -9.87 -15.75 16.16
N GLN A 219 -11.03 -15.81 16.82
CA GLN A 219 -11.98 -14.72 16.84
C GLN A 219 -11.69 -13.78 18.01
N TYR A 220 -11.68 -12.48 17.75
CA TYR A 220 -11.52 -11.49 18.81
C TYR A 220 -12.44 -10.30 18.57
N TYR A 221 -12.89 -9.68 19.65
CA TYR A 221 -13.68 -8.47 19.58
C TYR A 221 -12.79 -7.26 19.27
N CYS A 222 -12.92 -6.71 18.07
CA CYS A 222 -12.19 -5.53 17.65
C CYS A 222 -12.88 -4.28 18.20
N LYS A 223 -12.34 -3.70 19.29
CA LYS A 223 -12.87 -2.49 19.93
C LYS A 223 -13.10 -1.34 18.94
N THR A 224 -12.15 -1.09 18.03
CA THR A 224 -12.24 -0.02 17.01
C THR A 224 -13.41 -0.22 16.05
N LYS A 225 -13.70 -1.46 15.67
CA LYS A 225 -14.79 -1.78 14.72
C LYS A 225 -16.09 -2.19 15.41
N LYS A 226 -16.10 -2.25 16.74
CA LYS A 226 -17.19 -2.73 17.61
C LYS A 226 -17.84 -4.03 17.11
N LYS A 227 -17.00 -4.98 16.68
CA LYS A 227 -17.47 -6.26 16.14
C LYS A 227 -16.47 -7.39 16.35
N LEU A 228 -16.96 -8.61 16.36
CA LEU A 228 -16.14 -9.81 16.28
C LEU A 228 -15.46 -9.86 14.91
N VAL A 229 -14.15 -10.06 14.94
CA VAL A 229 -13.31 -10.18 13.75
C VAL A 229 -12.53 -11.49 13.86
N THR A 230 -12.65 -12.31 12.83
CA THR A 230 -11.85 -13.52 12.67
C THR A 230 -10.48 -13.17 12.13
N LYS A 231 -9.43 -13.70 12.76
CA LYS A 231 -8.07 -13.70 12.22
C LYS A 231 -7.58 -15.11 12.03
N PHE A 232 -6.91 -15.31 10.91
CA PHE A 232 -6.24 -16.55 10.57
C PHE A 232 -4.75 -16.39 10.86
N ARG A 233 -4.20 -17.26 11.70
CA ARG A 233 -2.75 -17.40 11.84
C ARG A 233 -2.27 -18.56 10.97
N LYS A 234 -1.30 -18.23 10.12
CA LYS A 234 -0.57 -19.21 9.32
C LYS A 234 0.55 -19.83 10.15
N THR A 235 0.99 -21.02 9.75
CA THR A 235 2.16 -21.69 10.31
C THR A 235 3.37 -20.76 10.37
N ARG A 236 4.28 -21.07 11.30
CA ARG A 236 5.52 -20.32 11.52
C ARG A 236 6.36 -20.29 10.23
N PRO A 237 6.84 -19.12 9.80
CA PRO A 237 7.65 -19.03 8.58
C PRO A 237 9.05 -19.64 8.75
N MET A 238 9.59 -20.23 7.69
CA MET A 238 10.93 -20.82 7.65
C MET A 238 11.98 -19.78 7.25
N ASN A 239 12.21 -18.81 8.13
CA ASN A 239 13.03 -17.65 7.82
C ASN A 239 14.14 -17.41 8.86
N ASN A 240 14.72 -18.52 9.33
CA ASN A 240 15.86 -18.54 10.25
C ASN A 240 17.11 -17.91 9.61
N TRP A 241 17.26 -18.01 8.28
CA TRP A 241 18.30 -17.37 7.49
C TRP A 241 18.48 -15.87 7.78
N ARG A 242 17.41 -15.20 8.25
CA ARG A 242 17.47 -13.78 8.64
C ARG A 242 18.36 -13.54 9.85
N LYS A 243 18.35 -14.48 10.80
CA LYS A 243 19.24 -14.45 11.97
C LYS A 243 20.66 -14.73 11.54
N ASP A 244 20.84 -15.71 10.66
CA ASP A 244 22.16 -16.09 10.14
C ASP A 244 22.81 -14.90 9.43
N ILE A 245 22.09 -14.22 8.52
CA ILE A 245 22.59 -12.99 7.88
C ILE A 245 22.94 -11.90 8.90
N GLY A 246 22.09 -11.70 9.92
CA GLY A 246 22.35 -10.73 10.97
C GLY A 246 23.58 -11.08 11.82
N GLN A 247 23.85 -12.37 12.03
CA GLN A 247 25.02 -12.86 12.72
C GLN A 247 26.28 -12.71 11.86
N PHE A 248 26.23 -13.14 10.59
CA PHE A 248 27.33 -12.94 9.63
C PHE A 248 27.72 -11.46 9.51
N ALA A 249 26.76 -10.54 9.45
CA ALA A 249 27.03 -9.11 9.40
C ALA A 249 27.77 -8.61 10.66
N LYS A 250 27.41 -9.10 11.85
CA LYS A 250 28.11 -8.75 13.10
C LYS A 250 29.54 -9.31 13.13
N GLU A 251 29.71 -10.55 12.68
CA GLU A 251 31.01 -11.21 12.62
C GLU A 251 31.94 -10.48 11.63
N MET A 252 31.44 -10.05 10.47
CA MET A 252 32.23 -9.28 9.50
C MET A 252 32.70 -7.92 10.03
N VAL A 253 31.89 -7.26 10.86
CA VAL A 253 32.27 -6.01 11.55
C VAL A 253 33.33 -6.28 12.63
N LEU A 254 33.18 -7.37 13.40
CA LEU A 254 34.13 -7.76 14.45
C LEU A 254 35.50 -8.16 13.89
N VAL A 255 35.54 -8.79 12.71
CA VAL A 255 36.77 -9.21 12.02
C VAL A 255 37.46 -8.03 11.29
N GLY A 256 36.86 -6.83 11.30
CA GLY A 256 37.45 -5.64 10.70
C GLY A 256 37.47 -5.64 9.16
N CYS A 257 36.75 -6.56 8.51
CA CYS A 257 36.60 -6.59 7.05
C CYS A 257 35.65 -5.51 6.52
N LEU A 258 34.82 -4.93 7.38
CA LEU A 258 34.06 -3.71 7.12
C LEU A 258 34.63 -2.66 8.08
N SER A 259 35.28 -1.63 7.55
CA SER A 259 35.50 -0.43 8.34
C SER A 259 34.14 0.03 8.84
N SER A 260 34.00 0.24 10.15
CA SER A 260 33.04 1.22 10.62
C SER A 260 33.53 2.53 10.02
N ASP A 261 33.04 2.88 8.83
CA ASP A 261 33.20 4.23 8.34
C ASP A 261 32.52 5.09 9.41
N GLU A 262 33.32 5.68 10.31
CA GLU A 262 32.95 6.88 11.05
C GLU A 262 32.75 7.97 9.99
N GLU A 263 31.65 7.89 9.26
CA GLU A 263 31.17 8.99 8.42
C GLU A 263 30.66 10.05 9.41
N GLU A 264 31.56 10.99 9.71
CA GLU A 264 31.32 12.39 10.02
C GLU A 264 29.93 12.63 10.63
N ILE A 265 29.84 12.52 11.95
CA ILE A 265 28.77 13.20 12.68
C ILE A 265 28.92 14.66 12.26
N ASP A 266 27.97 15.18 11.46
CA ASP A 266 27.86 16.60 11.13
C ASP A 266 28.29 17.40 12.38
N GLU A 267 29.42 18.13 12.33
CA GLU A 267 29.96 18.89 13.48
C GLU A 267 28.90 19.83 14.11
N GLU A 268 27.81 20.10 13.38
CA GLU A 268 26.62 20.85 13.82
C GLU A 268 25.69 20.10 14.79
N VAL A 269 25.70 18.76 14.83
CA VAL A 269 24.89 17.94 15.75
C VAL A 269 25.52 17.89 17.13
N GLU A 270 26.85 17.82 17.22
CA GLU A 270 27.58 18.02 18.49
C GLU A 270 27.49 19.47 18.97
N ALA A 271 27.54 20.47 18.08
CA ALA A 271 27.34 21.87 18.44
C ALA A 271 25.92 22.22 18.93
N ARG A 272 24.96 21.30 18.80
CA ARG A 272 23.58 21.44 19.33
C ARG A 272 23.31 20.55 20.55
N ALA A 273 24.25 19.68 20.91
CA ALA A 273 24.20 18.85 22.11
C ALA A 273 25.07 19.41 23.26
N ALA A 274 25.90 20.43 22.98
CA ALA A 274 26.53 21.31 23.96
C ALA A 274 25.66 22.54 24.25
#